data_AF-A0A5D2QV10-F1
#
_entry.id   AF-A0A5D2QV10-F1
#
_cell.length_a   1.000
_cell.length_b   1.000
_cell.length_c   1.000
_cell.angle_alpha   90.00
_cell.angle_beta   90.00
_cell.angle_gamma   90.00
#
_symmetry.space_group_name_H-M   'P 1'
#
loop_
_entity.id
_entity.type
_entity.pdbx_description
1 polymer ?
#
loop_
_entity_poly.entity_id
_entity_poly.type
_entity_poly.pdbx_seq_one_letter_code
_entity_poly.pdbx_strand_id
1 'polypeptide(L)'
;MVVEILEPFQSAWSLVEWGFHRLTSLQELTIGGGGCSNVVSFPEEGIGMMLPPFLTSIRLSDFENLEFMFSEGFQDLASLRNLIIYNCPKLTSLPEKDMLLSLCLLNISNCPLLKEECSSDKGLEWSKISHIPRVRVDYKNVIPRESN
;
A
#
# COMPACT_ATOMS: atom_id res chain seq x y z
N MET A 1 9.69 10.79 -12.20
CA MET A 1 10.05 11.63 -11.04
C MET A 1 9.75 10.79 -9.82
N VAL A 2 10.79 10.27 -9.18
CA VAL A 2 10.65 9.54 -7.92
C VAL A 2 10.62 10.61 -6.83
N VAL A 3 9.50 10.74 -6.12
CA VAL A 3 9.51 11.49 -4.87
C VAL A 3 10.02 10.51 -3.83
N GLU A 4 11.29 10.62 -3.47
CA GLU A 4 11.86 9.96 -2.29
C GLU A 4 11.72 10.94 -1.13
N ILE A 5 10.74 10.71 -0.24
CA ILE A 5 10.71 11.42 1.05
C ILE A 5 11.68 10.66 1.96
N LEU A 6 12.96 11.04 1.90
CA LEU A 6 14.04 10.49 2.72
C LEU A 6 14.62 11.59 3.60
N GLU A 7 13.94 12.02 4.67
CA GLU A 7 14.59 12.74 5.79
C GLU A 7 13.73 12.67 7.08
N PRO A 8 14.32 12.45 8.27
CA PRO A 8 13.60 12.39 9.53
C PRO A 8 13.57 13.77 10.20
N PHE A 9 12.56 14.60 9.89
CA PHE A 9 12.31 15.79 10.71
C PHE A 9 11.20 15.52 11.72
N GLN A 10 11.63 15.49 12.97
CA GLN A 10 10.85 15.27 14.17
C GLN A 10 9.60 16.15 14.24
N SER A 11 8.50 15.51 14.61
CA SER A 11 7.30 16.07 15.26
C SER A 11 6.68 17.30 14.60
N ALA A 12 5.50 17.08 14.01
CA ALA A 12 4.53 18.08 13.49
C ALA A 12 4.51 18.33 11.98
N TRP A 13 5.00 17.41 11.15
CA TRP A 13 4.49 17.30 9.79
C TRP A 13 3.32 16.33 9.85
N SER A 14 2.10 16.85 9.99
CA SER A 14 0.92 16.06 9.68
C SER A 14 1.01 15.69 8.19
N LEU A 15 0.56 14.49 7.81
CA LEU A 15 0.55 14.04 6.40
C LEU A 15 -0.27 14.96 5.47
N VAL A 16 -0.98 15.93 6.05
CA VAL A 16 -1.81 16.98 5.45
C VAL A 16 -1.16 17.77 4.31
N GLU A 17 0.18 17.87 4.22
CA GLU A 17 0.84 18.70 3.20
C GLU A 17 1.53 17.94 2.07
N TRP A 18 1.21 16.67 1.81
CA TRP A 18 1.97 15.91 0.79
C TRP A 18 1.84 16.46 -0.64
N GLY A 19 0.89 17.37 -0.91
CA GLY A 19 0.87 18.15 -2.16
C GLY A 19 0.73 17.31 -3.45
N PHE A 20 0.56 15.99 -3.34
CA PHE A 20 0.58 15.05 -4.46
C PHE A 20 -0.57 15.28 -5.43
N HIS A 21 -1.70 15.81 -4.96
CA HIS A 21 -2.82 16.19 -5.81
C HIS A 21 -2.45 17.18 -6.93
N ARG A 22 -1.33 17.92 -6.78
CA ARG A 22 -0.82 18.83 -7.83
C ARG A 22 0.15 18.15 -8.80
N LEU A 23 0.62 16.96 -8.48
CA LEU A 23 1.55 16.17 -9.28
C LEU A 23 0.78 15.30 -10.28
N THR A 24 0.09 15.95 -11.22
CA THR A 24 -0.75 15.30 -12.24
C THR A 24 0.00 14.38 -13.21
N SER A 25 1.33 14.35 -13.15
CA SER A 25 2.18 13.44 -13.94
C SER A 25 2.92 12.43 -13.07
N LEU A 26 2.62 12.34 -11.77
CA LEU A 26 3.28 11.39 -10.88
C LEU A 26 2.82 9.97 -11.22
N GLN A 27 3.77 9.14 -11.64
CA GLN A 27 3.54 7.73 -11.96
C GLN A 27 4.10 6.79 -10.89
N GLU A 28 5.06 7.24 -10.09
CA GLU A 28 5.71 6.43 -9.09
C GLU A 28 5.79 7.18 -7.78
N LEU A 29 5.33 6.55 -6.72
CA LEU A 29 5.33 7.09 -5.37
C LEU A 29 6.07 6.13 -4.45
N THR A 30 7.15 6.60 -3.82
CA THR A 30 7.92 5.84 -2.84
C THR A 30 8.00 6.63 -1.54
N ILE A 31 7.61 5.99 -0.44
CA ILE A 31 7.48 6.64 0.86
C ILE A 31 8.10 5.75 1.93
N GLY A 32 9.02 6.31 2.71
CA GLY A 32 9.50 5.72 3.95
C GLY A 32 8.82 6.35 5.17
N GLY A 33 8.31 5.52 6.08
CA GLY A 33 7.69 5.91 7.34
C GLY A 33 8.64 5.94 8.53
N GLY A 34 9.95 5.85 8.31
CA GLY A 34 10.95 5.84 9.37
C GLY A 34 10.83 7.10 10.25
N GLY A 35 10.51 6.91 11.53
CA GLY A 35 10.26 8.02 12.47
C GLY A 35 8.86 8.65 12.39
N CYS A 36 7.99 8.19 11.48
CA CYS A 36 6.60 8.64 11.35
C CYS A 36 5.67 7.79 12.24
N SER A 37 5.74 8.00 13.56
CA SER A 37 4.98 7.21 14.55
C SER A 37 3.49 7.55 14.63
N ASN A 38 3.02 8.66 14.06
CA ASN A 38 1.61 9.07 14.15
C ASN A 38 0.74 8.56 13.00
N VAL A 39 1.32 7.83 12.04
CA VAL A 39 0.64 7.42 10.81
C VAL A 39 0.02 6.05 11.02
N VAL A 40 -1.31 6.03 11.13
CA VAL A 40 -2.10 4.79 11.32
C VAL A 40 -2.77 4.30 10.05
N SER A 41 -2.96 5.17 9.05
CA SER A 41 -3.57 4.82 7.77
C SER A 41 -2.86 5.43 6.57
N PHE A 42 -2.98 4.76 5.42
CA PHE A 42 -2.47 5.26 4.15
C PHE A 42 -3.47 5.06 3.01
N PRO A 43 -3.79 6.10 2.22
CA PRO A 43 -3.61 7.52 2.54
C PRO A 43 -4.27 7.91 3.87
N GLU A 44 -3.99 9.10 4.39
CA GLU A 44 -4.56 9.54 5.68
C GLU A 44 -6.09 9.72 5.57
N GLU A 45 -6.83 8.82 6.24
CA GLU A 45 -8.30 8.81 6.25
C GLU A 45 -8.88 10.07 6.90
N GLY A 46 -8.28 10.54 8.00
CA GLY A 46 -8.81 11.66 8.80
C GLY A 46 -8.98 12.99 8.05
N ILE A 47 -8.33 13.11 6.89
CA ILE A 47 -8.42 14.27 5.99
C ILE A 47 -8.99 13.91 4.60
N GLY A 48 -9.45 12.67 4.40
CA GLY A 48 -10.01 12.20 3.14
C GLY A 48 -9.02 12.28 1.97
N MET A 49 -7.74 11.96 2.21
CA MET A 49 -6.71 12.12 1.18
C MET A 49 -6.92 11.16 0.02
N MET A 50 -6.84 11.69 -1.21
CA MET A 50 -6.85 10.90 -2.45
C MET A 50 -5.49 10.88 -3.13
N LEU A 51 -5.13 9.74 -3.72
CA LEU A 51 -3.90 9.58 -4.47
C LEU A 51 -4.02 10.11 -5.91
N PRO A 52 -2.91 10.57 -6.53
CA PRO A 52 -2.93 11.00 -7.92
C PRO A 52 -3.36 9.87 -8.86
N PRO A 53 -4.29 10.11 -9.81
CA PRO A 53 -4.93 9.05 -10.60
C PRO A 53 -3.99 8.32 -11.58
N PHE A 54 -2.85 8.93 -11.91
CA PHE A 54 -1.89 8.39 -12.89
C PHE A 54 -0.77 7.55 -12.27
N LEU A 55 -0.84 7.25 -10.97
CA LEU A 55 0.11 6.35 -10.33
C LEU A 55 0.06 4.97 -10.98
N THR A 56 1.24 4.47 -11.31
CA THR A 56 1.51 3.13 -11.83
C THR A 56 2.22 2.26 -10.79
N SER A 57 2.92 2.88 -9.83
CA SER A 57 3.64 2.18 -8.77
C SER A 57 3.57 2.93 -7.45
N ILE A 58 3.24 2.20 -6.38
CA ILE A 58 3.29 2.68 -5.00
C ILE A 58 4.23 1.77 -4.21
N ARG A 59 5.15 2.38 -3.46
CA ARG A 59 6.04 1.70 -2.52
C ARG A 59 5.94 2.37 -1.15
N LEU A 60 5.58 1.58 -0.14
CA LEU A 60 5.59 1.98 1.27
C LEU A 60 6.65 1.17 2.00
N SER A 61 7.48 1.84 2.79
CA SER A 61 8.46 1.17 3.64
C SER A 61 8.48 1.72 5.07
N ASP A 62 8.78 0.85 6.04
CA ASP A 62 9.21 1.25 7.39
C ASP A 62 8.19 2.06 8.21
N PHE A 63 6.89 1.78 8.03
CA PHE A 63 5.84 2.38 8.86
C PHE A 63 5.53 1.53 10.10
N GLU A 64 6.04 1.93 11.26
CA GLU A 64 5.89 1.19 12.51
C GLU A 64 4.45 1.14 13.03
N ASN A 65 3.63 2.16 12.75
CA ASN A 65 2.27 2.30 13.28
C ASN A 65 1.17 2.27 12.21
N LEU A 66 1.50 2.01 10.95
CA LEU A 66 0.49 1.88 9.90
C LEU A 66 -0.33 0.60 10.10
N GLU A 67 -1.63 0.74 10.33
CA GLU A 67 -2.54 -0.34 10.68
C GLU A 67 -3.40 -0.79 9.49
N PHE A 68 -3.82 0.14 8.62
CA PHE A 68 -4.69 -0.16 7.48
C PHE A 68 -4.44 0.75 6.28
N MET A 69 -4.92 0.32 5.11
CA MET A 69 -4.94 1.15 3.90
C MET A 69 -6.35 1.65 3.63
N PHE A 70 -6.51 2.97 3.55
CA PHE A 70 -7.81 3.63 3.34
C PHE A 70 -8.30 3.46 1.90
N SER A 71 -9.36 2.69 1.70
CA SER A 71 -9.81 2.22 0.38
C SER A 71 -10.18 3.35 -0.58
N GLU A 72 -10.93 4.35 -0.11
CA GLU A 72 -11.39 5.48 -0.92
C GLU A 72 -10.22 6.32 -1.45
N GLY A 73 -9.08 6.30 -0.76
CA GLY A 73 -7.84 6.93 -1.24
C GLY A 73 -7.28 6.31 -2.53
N PHE A 74 -7.71 5.10 -2.90
CA PHE A 74 -7.29 4.35 -4.10
C PHE A 74 -8.33 4.38 -5.24
N GLN A 75 -9.48 5.03 -5.04
CA GLN A 75 -10.65 4.91 -5.93
C GLN A 75 -10.39 5.25 -7.41
N ASP A 76 -9.50 6.20 -7.69
CA ASP A 76 -9.24 6.67 -9.05
C ASP A 76 -7.96 6.10 -9.69
N LEU A 77 -7.35 5.08 -9.08
CA LEU A 77 -6.07 4.52 -9.51
C LEU A 77 -6.18 3.47 -10.64
N ALA A 78 -6.83 3.84 -11.74
CA ALA A 78 -7.01 2.96 -12.90
C ALA A 78 -5.69 2.50 -13.55
N SER A 79 -4.61 3.27 -13.36
CA SER A 79 -3.29 2.98 -13.93
C SER A 79 -2.34 2.24 -12.98
N LEU A 80 -2.74 1.97 -11.74
CA LEU A 80 -1.85 1.32 -10.76
C LEU A 80 -1.54 -0.10 -11.21
N ARG A 81 -0.25 -0.46 -11.20
CA ARG A 81 0.24 -1.79 -11.61
C ARG A 81 1.01 -2.47 -10.50
N ASN A 82 1.72 -1.70 -9.67
CA ASN A 82 2.60 -2.23 -8.64
C ASN A 82 2.25 -1.63 -7.27
N LEU A 83 2.06 -2.49 -6.29
CA LEU A 83 1.96 -2.13 -4.88
C LEU A 83 3.01 -2.93 -4.10
N ILE A 84 3.93 -2.22 -3.47
CA ILE A 84 5.04 -2.80 -2.73
C ILE A 84 5.00 -2.28 -1.31
N ILE A 85 4.94 -3.18 -0.35
CA ILE A 85 4.85 -2.87 1.08
C ILE A 85 5.98 -3.61 1.78
N TYR A 86 6.82 -2.86 2.48
CA TYR A 86 7.99 -3.38 3.17
C TYR A 86 8.04 -2.90 4.61
N ASN A 87 8.26 -3.83 5.55
CA ASN A 87 8.56 -3.48 6.94
C ASN A 87 7.48 -2.60 7.62
N CYS A 88 6.20 -2.95 7.43
CA CYS A 88 5.07 -2.34 8.13
C CYS A 88 4.47 -3.37 9.11
N PRO A 89 4.95 -3.43 10.37
CA PRO A 89 4.65 -4.55 11.27
C PRO A 89 3.21 -4.59 11.78
N LYS A 90 2.52 -3.44 11.84
CA LYS A 90 1.13 -3.34 12.33
C LYS A 90 0.08 -3.37 11.22
N LEU A 91 0.48 -3.41 9.96
CA LEU A 91 -0.45 -3.37 8.85
C LEU A 91 -1.23 -4.68 8.78
N THR A 92 -2.56 -4.58 8.76
CA THR A 92 -3.47 -5.73 8.79
C THR A 92 -4.34 -5.84 7.55
N SER A 93 -4.63 -4.72 6.87
CA SER A 93 -5.57 -4.68 5.76
C SER A 93 -5.08 -3.90 4.55
N LEU A 94 -5.49 -4.39 3.38
CA LEU A 94 -5.33 -3.79 2.07
C LEU A 94 -6.63 -3.06 1.65
N PRO A 95 -6.54 -2.19 0.63
CA PRO A 95 -7.72 -1.58 0.02
C PRO A 95 -8.71 -2.64 -0.48
N GLU A 96 -9.98 -2.25 -0.58
CA GLU A 96 -11.01 -3.12 -1.12
C GLU A 96 -10.67 -3.65 -2.51
N LYS A 97 -11.17 -4.85 -2.82
CA LYS A 97 -10.88 -5.58 -4.07
C LYS A 97 -11.04 -4.70 -5.32
N ASP A 98 -12.12 -3.91 -5.35
CA ASP A 98 -12.47 -3.06 -6.48
C ASP A 98 -11.42 -1.97 -6.76
N MET A 99 -10.64 -1.59 -5.74
CA MET A 99 -9.55 -0.61 -5.83
C MET A 99 -8.25 -1.23 -6.36
N LEU A 100 -8.16 -2.57 -6.36
CA LEU A 100 -6.97 -3.33 -6.75
C LEU A 100 -7.13 -4.04 -8.10
N LEU A 101 -8.19 -3.75 -8.85
CA LEU A 101 -8.49 -4.42 -10.13
C LEU A 101 -7.44 -4.15 -11.21
N SER A 102 -6.77 -3.00 -11.15
CA SER A 102 -5.72 -2.61 -12.10
C SER A 102 -4.36 -3.25 -11.79
N LEU A 103 -4.19 -3.83 -10.58
CA LEU A 103 -2.90 -4.27 -10.06
C LEU A 103 -2.40 -5.53 -10.76
N CYS A 104 -1.13 -5.51 -11.17
CA CYS A 104 -0.45 -6.67 -11.73
C CYS A 104 0.49 -7.35 -10.72
N LEU A 105 1.05 -6.57 -9.80
CA LEU A 105 2.02 -7.02 -8.81
C LEU A 105 1.66 -6.48 -7.42
N LEU A 106 1.46 -7.39 -6.48
CA LEU A 106 1.49 -7.13 -5.05
C LEU A 106 2.74 -7.78 -4.46
N ASN A 107 3.55 -7.00 -3.74
CA ASN A 107 4.69 -7.53 -3.00
C ASN A 107 4.64 -7.05 -1.54
N ILE A 108 4.51 -7.99 -0.63
CA ILE A 108 4.49 -7.76 0.82
C ILE A 108 5.73 -8.43 1.40
N SER A 109 6.51 -7.71 2.19
CA SER A 109 7.73 -8.25 2.81
C SER A 109 7.93 -7.66 4.20
N ASN A 110 8.25 -8.51 5.18
CA ASN A 110 8.44 -8.09 6.56
C ASN A 110 7.21 -7.39 7.18
N CYS A 111 5.99 -7.81 6.79
CA CYS A 111 4.71 -7.35 7.34
C CYS A 111 3.98 -8.56 7.96
N PRO A 112 4.32 -8.99 9.20
CA PRO A 112 3.87 -10.24 9.79
C PRO A 112 2.35 -10.40 9.83
N LEU A 113 1.61 -9.37 10.25
CA LEU A 113 0.15 -9.44 10.38
C LEU A 113 -0.53 -9.55 9.01
N LEU A 114 -0.25 -8.62 8.09
CA LEU A 114 -0.82 -8.67 6.73
C LEU A 114 -0.44 -9.96 5.99
N LYS A 115 0.80 -10.46 6.19
CA LYS A 115 1.24 -11.71 5.60
C LYS A 115 0.33 -12.87 6.02
N GLU A 116 -0.02 -12.98 7.29
CA GLU A 116 -0.88 -14.06 7.78
C GLU A 116 -2.23 -14.05 7.06
N GLU A 117 -2.82 -12.86 6.92
CA GLU A 117 -4.09 -12.63 6.22
C GLU A 117 -4.03 -12.81 4.70
N CYS A 118 -2.84 -12.77 4.10
CA CYS A 118 -2.62 -12.92 2.66
C CYS A 118 -2.07 -14.30 2.24
N SER A 119 -1.61 -15.13 3.18
CA SER A 119 -0.83 -16.35 2.86
C SER A 119 -1.66 -17.62 2.65
N SER A 120 -2.98 -17.57 2.82
CA SER A 120 -3.85 -18.73 2.61
C SER A 120 -5.23 -18.32 2.12
N ASP A 121 -5.94 -19.26 1.49
CA ASP A 121 -7.35 -19.14 1.08
C ASP A 121 -8.32 -18.88 2.25
N LYS A 122 -7.83 -18.98 3.49
CA LYS A 122 -8.57 -18.71 4.73
C LYS A 122 -8.28 -17.33 5.33
N GLY A 123 -7.26 -16.63 4.84
CA GLY A 123 -6.96 -15.28 5.30
C GLY A 123 -8.02 -14.29 4.83
N LEU A 124 -8.39 -13.32 5.67
CA LEU A 124 -9.47 -12.38 5.38
C LEU A 124 -9.18 -11.53 4.14
N GLU A 125 -7.90 -11.24 3.92
CA GLU A 125 -7.42 -10.41 2.81
C GLU A 125 -7.22 -11.19 1.51
N TRP A 126 -7.27 -12.53 1.54
CA TRP A 126 -7.09 -13.36 0.35
C TRP A 126 -8.05 -13.00 -0.78
N SER A 127 -9.31 -12.76 -0.44
CA SER A 127 -10.36 -12.43 -1.41
C SER A 127 -10.07 -11.14 -2.20
N LYS A 128 -9.37 -10.18 -1.58
CA LYS A 128 -8.95 -8.90 -2.18
C LYS A 128 -7.76 -9.03 -3.12
N ILE A 129 -6.95 -10.09 -2.99
CA ILE A 129 -5.70 -10.24 -3.77
C ILE A 129 -5.69 -11.44 -4.72
N SER A 130 -6.64 -12.36 -4.57
CA SER A 130 -6.72 -13.60 -5.35
C SER A 130 -6.81 -13.41 -6.88
N HIS A 131 -7.31 -12.25 -7.34
CA HIS A 131 -7.38 -11.92 -8.77
C HIS A 131 -6.09 -11.31 -9.32
N ILE A 132 -5.12 -10.96 -8.47
CA ILE A 132 -3.90 -10.26 -8.85
C ILE A 132 -2.93 -11.26 -9.50
N PRO A 133 -2.46 -11.03 -10.74
CA PRO A 133 -1.63 -11.99 -11.47
C PRO A 133 -0.34 -12.43 -10.76
N ARG A 134 0.27 -11.53 -9.96
CA ARG A 134 1.52 -11.80 -9.28
C ARG A 134 1.47 -11.29 -7.84
N VAL A 135 1.28 -12.20 -6.89
CA VAL A 135 1.36 -11.93 -5.47
C VAL A 135 2.64 -12.54 -4.90
N ARG A 136 3.42 -11.73 -4.18
CA ARG A 136 4.62 -12.15 -3.46
C ARG A 136 4.53 -11.77 -1.99
N VAL A 137 4.82 -12.74 -1.13
CA VAL A 137 4.85 -12.55 0.32
C VAL A 137 6.16 -13.15 0.86
N ASP A 138 6.99 -12.32 1.51
CA ASP A 138 8.33 -12.67 1.98
C ASP A 138 9.15 -13.45 0.93
N TYR A 139 9.26 -12.86 -0.26
CA TYR A 139 10.01 -13.42 -1.40
C TYR A 139 9.45 -14.73 -1.98
N LYS A 140 8.31 -15.22 -1.51
CA LYS A 140 7.63 -16.41 -2.03
C LYS A 140 6.44 -16.00 -2.90
N ASN A 141 6.28 -16.65 -4.06
CA ASN A 141 5.07 -16.47 -4.85
C ASN A 141 3.91 -17.13 -4.13
N VAL A 142 2.81 -16.40 -4.04
CA VAL A 142 1.55 -16.88 -3.50
C VAL A 142 0.70 -17.26 -4.71
N ILE A 143 0.63 -18.56 -5.00
CA ILE A 143 -0.10 -19.09 -6.14
C ILE A 143 -1.46 -19.56 -5.62
N PRO A 144 -2.60 -19.10 -6.17
CA PRO A 144 -3.87 -19.74 -5.91
C PRO A 144 -3.73 -21.22 -6.29
N ARG A 145 -3.93 -22.14 -5.34
CA ARG A 145 -4.08 -23.54 -5.72
C ARG A 145 -5.20 -23.59 -6.75
N GLU A 146 -4.92 -24.13 -7.93
CA GLU A 146 -5.99 -24.48 -8.86
C GLU A 146 -6.95 -25.40 -8.11
N SER A 147 -8.21 -24.99 -8.04
CA SER A 147 -9.28 -25.85 -7.56
C SER A 147 -9.37 -27.02 -8.53
N ASN A 148 -8.79 -28.17 -8.15
CA ASN A 148 -9.03 -29.45 -8.81
C ASN A 148 -10.49 -29.88 -8.62
#